data_AF-A0A5R9L6A1-F1
#
_entry.id   AF-A0A5R9L6A1-F1
#
_cell.length_a   1.000
_cell.length_b   1.000
_cell.length_c   1.000
_cell.angle_alpha   90.00
_cell.angle_beta   90.00
_cell.angle_gamma   90.00
#
_symmetry.space_group_name_H-M   'P 1'
#
loop_
_entity.id
_entity.type
_entity.pdbx_description
1 polymer ?
#
loop_
_entity_poly.entity_id
_entity_poly.type
_entity_poly.pdbx_seq_one_letter_code
_entity_poly.pdbx_strand_id
1 'polypeptide(L)'
;MKLQRWMIYGMLLLAAGFSSCGGESSGGKNGAEGVEINEKEFTAERDTAWTNLFLRKSGWFGGDGTYSVSLSGKDSEKNDSLLFLFSDTTIGEIVGDSLQPGMVMTNNSVAVLKGKKPDPANITFNMPQENGAYKAIFIPKTDKPDKDTYFWLGDGFVNPDANKDLFIFAFKITNTHDNSQFPFKETGNALIRVPAGSDFPYKNQQQTELPFNQSKSGQENISFGAAVFNNSKSAGEVDGDGFVYVYGVQGLNKKLVAARTLPADIEKFDTWEFWDGKSWSKEVKSAAMLSDSVSNEMSVSRLAKGKYALVYQLGSIFPQICLQVGPTPVGPFGPRIVLYKTTNDINDPDLITYNAKAHAALSAPGELLISYNVNSFKFMEMIQRKPDLYRPRFVRVKFKQQPKPTNP
;
A
#
# COMPACT_ATOMS: atom_id res chain seq x y z
N MET A 1 52.94 -0.96 27.76
CA MET A 1 53.92 -1.51 28.71
C MET A 1 53.14 -2.21 29.82
N LYS A 2 53.40 -3.50 30.03
CA LYS A 2 52.66 -4.40 30.94
C LYS A 2 52.90 -4.04 32.42
N LEU A 3 51.93 -4.26 33.31
CA LEU A 3 51.95 -5.37 34.29
C LEU A 3 50.75 -5.30 35.27
N GLN A 4 50.17 -6.47 35.53
CA GLN A 4 49.17 -6.78 36.56
C GLN A 4 49.73 -6.66 37.99
N ARG A 5 48.84 -6.51 38.98
CA ARG A 5 48.94 -7.29 40.23
C ARG A 5 47.59 -7.45 40.94
N TRP A 6 47.35 -8.67 41.40
CA TRP A 6 46.20 -9.19 42.12
C TRP A 6 46.24 -8.84 43.62
N MET A 7 45.09 -8.78 44.29
CA MET A 7 44.93 -9.33 45.65
C MET A 7 43.45 -9.60 46.00
N ILE A 8 43.24 -10.67 46.75
CA ILE A 8 42.00 -11.40 47.09
C ILE A 8 41.64 -11.12 48.56
N TYR A 9 40.37 -11.40 48.93
CA TYR A 9 39.74 -11.55 50.27
C TYR A 9 39.18 -10.24 50.87
N GLY A 10 38.00 -10.20 51.49
CA GLY A 10 37.00 -11.21 51.85
C GLY A 10 35.87 -10.52 52.63
N MET A 11 34.64 -11.01 52.50
CA MET A 11 33.44 -10.55 53.21
C MET A 11 33.50 -10.79 54.72
N LEU A 12 32.89 -9.89 55.51
CA LEU A 12 32.03 -10.30 56.63
C LEU A 12 31.01 -9.21 57.01
N LEU A 13 29.77 -9.68 57.14
CA LEU A 13 28.53 -8.97 57.47
C LEU A 13 28.42 -8.62 58.97
N LEU A 14 27.59 -7.61 59.27
CA LEU A 14 26.67 -7.69 60.41
C LEU A 14 25.39 -6.89 60.15
N ALA A 15 24.26 -7.55 60.40
CA ALA A 15 22.90 -7.13 60.14
C ALA A 15 22.26 -6.45 61.36
N ALA A 16 21.27 -5.60 61.12
CA ALA A 16 20.21 -5.29 62.08
C ALA A 16 18.90 -5.18 61.30
N GLY A 17 17.93 -6.04 61.66
CA GLY A 17 16.59 -6.07 61.08
C GLY A 17 15.57 -5.36 61.96
N PHE A 18 14.49 -4.90 61.34
CA PHE A 18 13.17 -4.73 61.95
C PHE A 18 12.10 -5.17 60.94
N SER A 19 11.10 -5.89 61.44
CA SER A 19 10.01 -6.52 60.68
C SER A 19 8.69 -5.74 60.77
N SER A 20 7.76 -6.13 59.87
CA SER A 20 6.29 -5.90 59.86
C SER A 20 5.82 -4.58 59.22
N CYS A 21 4.76 -4.50 58.40
CA CYS A 21 3.62 -5.37 58.07
C CYS A 21 3.24 -5.22 56.58
N GLY A 22 2.54 -6.22 56.04
CA GLY A 22 2.07 -6.28 54.66
C GLY A 22 0.89 -5.36 54.30
N GLY A 23 0.77 -5.15 52.99
CA GLY A 23 -0.39 -4.61 52.31
C GLY A 23 -0.30 -5.02 50.84
N GLU A 24 -1.20 -5.92 50.43
CA GLU A 24 -1.38 -6.37 49.06
C GLU A 24 -1.74 -5.16 48.16
N SER A 25 -1.02 -4.99 47.06
CA SER A 25 -1.55 -4.27 45.90
C SER A 25 -1.75 -5.28 44.77
N SER A 26 -3.01 -5.68 44.59
CA SER A 26 -3.46 -6.47 43.45
C SER A 26 -3.42 -5.61 42.19
N GLY A 27 -2.21 -5.44 41.64
CA GLY A 27 -1.98 -4.92 40.31
C GLY A 27 -2.40 -5.96 39.27
N GLY A 28 -3.70 -6.00 38.93
CA GLY A 28 -4.22 -6.74 37.79
C GLY A 28 -3.75 -6.12 36.48
N LYS A 29 -2.49 -6.34 36.10
CA LYS A 29 -2.03 -6.16 34.72
C LYS A 29 -2.40 -7.42 33.94
N ASN A 30 -3.62 -7.46 33.39
CA ASN A 30 -3.90 -8.30 32.23
C ASN A 30 -3.22 -7.66 31.01
N GLY A 31 -1.90 -7.80 30.94
CA GLY A 31 -1.16 -7.55 29.72
C GLY A 31 -1.37 -8.74 28.79
N ALA A 32 -2.10 -8.54 27.69
CA ALA A 32 -2.11 -9.51 26.61
C ALA A 32 -0.66 -9.83 26.22
N GLU A 33 -0.28 -11.10 26.39
CA GLU A 33 1.04 -11.63 26.10
C GLU A 33 1.44 -11.29 24.66
N GLY A 34 2.69 -10.86 24.48
CA GLY A 34 3.19 -10.44 23.17
C GLY A 34 3.16 -11.61 22.17
N VAL A 35 2.63 -11.36 20.98
CA VAL A 35 2.76 -12.29 19.85
C VAL A 35 4.05 -11.94 19.11
N GLU A 36 4.96 -12.91 18.99
CA GLU A 36 6.16 -12.80 18.14
C GLU A 36 5.89 -13.42 16.77
N ILE A 37 6.43 -12.80 15.72
CA ILE A 37 6.37 -13.34 14.35
C ILE A 37 7.70 -13.99 14.04
N ASN A 38 7.67 -15.25 13.62
CA ASN A 38 8.86 -15.91 13.10
C ASN A 38 9.10 -15.44 11.65
N GLU A 39 9.98 -14.46 11.50
CA GLU A 39 10.35 -13.87 10.20
C GLU A 39 11.07 -14.84 9.24
N LYS A 40 11.33 -16.09 9.66
CA LYS A 40 11.95 -17.13 8.82
C LYS A 40 10.94 -18.16 8.27
N GLU A 41 9.69 -18.11 8.70
CA GLU A 41 8.66 -19.09 8.32
C GLU A 41 7.48 -18.41 7.62
N PHE A 42 7.71 -17.97 6.38
CA PHE A 42 6.66 -17.55 5.46
C PHE A 42 6.42 -18.63 4.40
N THR A 43 5.16 -18.96 4.14
CA THR A 43 4.77 -19.79 3.00
C THR A 43 3.88 -18.97 2.07
N ALA A 44 4.19 -18.96 0.78
CA ALA A 44 3.43 -18.21 -0.22
C ALA A 44 2.89 -19.15 -1.31
N GLU A 45 1.60 -19.02 -1.63
CA GLU A 45 0.94 -19.78 -2.68
C GLU A 45 0.01 -18.89 -3.49
N ARG A 46 -0.24 -19.23 -4.76
CA ARG A 46 -1.19 -18.48 -5.59
C ARG A 46 -2.60 -18.63 -5.02
N ASP A 47 -3.30 -17.52 -4.89
CA ASP A 47 -4.71 -17.52 -4.51
C ASP A 47 -5.59 -17.49 -5.76
N THR A 48 -6.08 -18.67 -6.15
CA THR A 48 -6.88 -18.83 -7.37
C THR A 48 -8.27 -18.20 -7.26
N ALA A 49 -8.87 -18.18 -6.08
CA ALA A 49 -10.18 -17.59 -5.87
C ALA A 49 -10.14 -16.07 -6.09
N TRP A 50 -9.20 -15.38 -5.44
CA TRP A 50 -9.00 -13.95 -5.64
C TRP A 50 -8.52 -13.62 -7.06
N THR A 51 -7.61 -14.43 -7.62
CA THR A 51 -7.17 -14.25 -9.02
C THR A 51 -8.34 -14.36 -10.01
N ASN A 52 -9.27 -15.28 -9.78
CA ASN A 52 -10.41 -15.50 -10.67
C ASN A 52 -11.53 -14.47 -10.49
N LEU A 53 -11.62 -13.78 -9.35
CA LEU A 53 -12.57 -12.68 -9.15
C LEU A 53 -12.42 -11.58 -10.21
N PHE A 54 -11.17 -11.34 -10.63
CA PHE A 54 -10.80 -10.34 -11.65
C PHE A 54 -10.62 -10.94 -13.05
N LEU A 55 -10.88 -12.23 -13.25
CA LEU A 55 -10.95 -12.81 -14.59
C LEU A 55 -12.33 -12.53 -15.17
N ARG A 56 -12.46 -11.42 -15.91
CA ARG A 56 -13.72 -10.96 -16.49
C ARG A 56 -13.63 -10.99 -18.01
N LYS A 57 -14.77 -11.22 -18.67
CA LYS A 57 -14.87 -11.35 -20.13
C LYS A 57 -15.79 -10.32 -20.80
N SER A 58 -16.43 -9.45 -20.03
CA SER A 58 -17.38 -8.46 -20.53
C SER A 58 -17.34 -7.22 -19.65
N GLY A 59 -17.46 -6.04 -20.26
CA GLY A 59 -17.26 -4.76 -19.58
C GLY A 59 -15.81 -4.59 -19.13
N TRP A 60 -15.58 -4.36 -17.84
CA TRP A 60 -14.23 -4.35 -17.28
C TRP A 60 -13.60 -5.74 -17.45
N PHE A 61 -12.42 -5.81 -18.06
CA PHE A 61 -11.66 -7.07 -18.14
C PHE A 61 -10.19 -6.95 -17.74
N GLY A 62 -9.76 -5.74 -17.42
CA GLY A 62 -8.40 -5.50 -16.98
C GLY A 62 -8.21 -4.11 -16.40
N GLY A 63 -7.21 -3.98 -15.54
CA GLY A 63 -6.87 -2.73 -14.89
C GLY A 63 -5.53 -2.82 -14.18
N ASP A 64 -4.84 -1.69 -14.17
CA ASP A 64 -3.65 -1.44 -13.35
C ASP A 64 -4.00 -0.69 -12.06
N GLY A 65 -3.02 -0.47 -11.20
CA GLY A 65 -3.26 -0.34 -9.78
C GLY A 65 -3.77 -1.67 -9.23
N THR A 66 -4.24 -1.67 -8.00
CA THR A 66 -5.32 -2.54 -7.43
C THR A 66 -5.42 -2.12 -5.97
N TYR A 67 -5.67 -0.84 -5.70
CA TYR A 67 -5.69 -0.37 -4.32
C TYR A 67 -7.03 -0.74 -3.69
N SER A 68 -7.00 -1.48 -2.59
CA SER A 68 -8.21 -1.86 -1.84
C SER A 68 -8.38 -0.93 -0.65
N VAL A 69 -9.51 -0.24 -0.59
CA VAL A 69 -9.88 0.68 0.49
C VAL A 69 -11.05 0.10 1.27
N SER A 70 -10.87 -0.06 2.58
CA SER A 70 -11.95 -0.34 3.52
C SER A 70 -12.96 0.82 3.54
N LEU A 71 -14.23 0.55 3.21
CA LEU A 71 -15.27 1.60 3.21
C LEU A 71 -15.69 2.00 4.62
N SER A 72 -15.46 1.15 5.62
CA SER A 72 -15.61 1.52 7.02
C SER A 72 -14.48 2.44 7.54
N GLY A 73 -13.38 2.55 6.81
CA GLY A 73 -12.15 3.21 7.23
C GLY A 73 -11.35 2.40 8.26
N LYS A 74 -11.67 1.12 8.43
CA LYS A 74 -11.06 0.20 9.39
C LYS A 74 -10.74 -1.14 8.73
N ASP A 75 -9.47 -1.39 8.47
CA ASP A 75 -9.04 -2.64 7.83
C ASP A 75 -9.41 -3.88 8.65
N SER A 76 -9.52 -3.75 9.97
CA SER A 76 -9.93 -4.80 10.89
C SER A 76 -11.45 -5.07 10.95
N GLU A 77 -12.29 -4.26 10.29
CA GLU A 77 -13.74 -4.42 10.32
C GLU A 77 -14.16 -5.75 9.68
N LYS A 78 -15.01 -6.52 10.35
CA LYS A 78 -15.41 -7.86 9.86
C LYS A 78 -16.50 -7.75 8.80
N ASN A 79 -17.44 -6.83 9.02
CA ASN A 79 -18.59 -6.61 8.14
C ASN A 79 -18.38 -5.32 7.37
N ASP A 80 -17.54 -5.39 6.33
CA ASP A 80 -17.20 -4.24 5.52
C ASP A 80 -17.48 -4.49 4.04
N SER A 81 -17.44 -3.42 3.27
CA SER A 81 -17.30 -3.46 1.81
C SER A 81 -15.98 -2.79 1.42
N LEU A 82 -15.43 -3.16 0.29
CA LEU A 82 -14.19 -2.58 -0.21
C LEU A 82 -14.43 -1.84 -1.52
N LEU A 83 -13.76 -0.70 -1.64
CA LEU A 83 -13.56 -0.02 -2.91
C LEU A 83 -12.21 -0.43 -3.46
N PHE A 84 -12.19 -1.01 -4.66
CA PHE A 84 -10.98 -1.17 -5.44
C PHE A 84 -10.81 0.04 -6.36
N LEU A 85 -9.63 0.63 -6.34
CA LEU A 85 -9.22 1.71 -7.21
C LEU A 85 -8.29 1.16 -8.28
N PHE A 86 -8.64 1.41 -9.54
CA PHE A 86 -7.81 1.05 -10.68
C PHE A 86 -7.37 2.31 -11.42
N SER A 87 -6.17 2.26 -11.95
CA SER A 87 -5.65 3.19 -12.95
C SER A 87 -6.14 2.74 -14.34
N ASP A 88 -5.31 2.92 -15.36
CA ASP A 88 -5.53 2.45 -16.73
C ASP A 88 -6.28 1.11 -16.78
N THR A 89 -7.45 1.13 -17.41
CA THR A 89 -8.48 0.09 -17.34
C THR A 89 -8.92 -0.29 -18.74
N THR A 90 -8.91 -1.57 -19.07
CA THR A 90 -9.41 -2.09 -20.34
C THR A 90 -10.88 -2.53 -20.25
N ILE A 91 -11.66 -2.11 -21.24
CA ILE A 91 -13.09 -2.33 -21.30
C ILE A 91 -13.44 -2.92 -22.67
N GLY A 92 -14.23 -3.99 -22.70
CA GLY A 92 -14.58 -4.68 -23.93
C GLY A 92 -15.15 -6.08 -23.69
N GLU A 93 -15.18 -6.87 -24.76
CA GLU A 93 -15.77 -8.21 -24.78
C GLU A 93 -14.71 -9.25 -25.19
N ILE A 94 -14.69 -10.39 -24.49
CA ILE A 94 -13.83 -11.54 -24.77
C ILE A 94 -14.74 -12.75 -24.98
N VAL A 95 -14.72 -13.31 -26.19
CA VAL A 95 -15.49 -14.50 -26.54
C VAL A 95 -14.52 -15.65 -26.75
N GLY A 96 -14.71 -16.74 -26.00
CA GLY A 96 -13.68 -17.79 -25.91
C GLY A 96 -12.39 -17.20 -25.33
N ASP A 97 -11.32 -17.24 -26.13
CA ASP A 97 -10.00 -16.68 -25.81
C ASP A 97 -9.63 -15.49 -26.71
N SER A 98 -10.60 -14.91 -27.42
CA SER A 98 -10.39 -13.83 -28.38
C SER A 98 -11.05 -12.52 -27.93
N LEU A 99 -10.24 -11.46 -27.87
CA LEU A 99 -10.71 -10.09 -27.69
C LEU A 99 -11.51 -9.65 -28.91
N GLN A 100 -12.71 -9.13 -28.69
CA GLN A 100 -13.59 -8.64 -29.75
C GLN A 100 -13.23 -7.19 -30.14
N PRO A 101 -13.54 -6.76 -31.38
CA PRO A 101 -13.39 -5.37 -31.79
C PRO A 101 -14.16 -4.41 -30.87
N GLY A 102 -13.63 -3.20 -30.68
CA GLY A 102 -14.28 -2.16 -29.86
C GLY A 102 -13.77 -2.05 -28.43
N MET A 103 -12.64 -2.71 -28.09
CA MET A 103 -11.94 -2.46 -26.84
C MET A 103 -11.61 -0.96 -26.69
N VAL A 104 -11.86 -0.42 -25.50
CA VAL A 104 -11.42 0.92 -25.10
C VAL A 104 -10.60 0.87 -23.82
N MET A 105 -9.89 1.96 -23.54
CA MET A 105 -9.10 2.11 -22.33
C MET A 105 -9.41 3.46 -21.68
N THR A 106 -9.63 3.46 -20.36
CA THR A 106 -9.85 4.67 -19.54
C THR A 106 -8.80 4.75 -18.44
N ASN A 107 -8.37 5.95 -18.05
CA ASN A 107 -7.25 6.10 -17.12
C ASN A 107 -7.51 5.71 -15.67
N ASN A 108 -8.76 5.55 -15.28
CA ASN A 108 -9.13 4.96 -13.99
C ASN A 108 -10.55 4.44 -13.98
N SER A 109 -10.77 3.47 -13.11
CA SER A 109 -12.09 2.90 -12.81
C SER A 109 -12.13 2.48 -11.34
N VAL A 110 -13.30 2.04 -10.87
CA VAL A 110 -13.43 1.47 -9.52
C VAL A 110 -14.24 0.18 -9.55
N ALA A 111 -14.04 -0.68 -8.55
CA ALA A 111 -14.98 -1.75 -8.24
C ALA A 111 -15.40 -1.69 -6.78
N VAL A 112 -16.64 -2.07 -6.49
CA VAL A 112 -17.14 -2.22 -5.12
C VAL A 112 -17.35 -3.71 -4.87
N LEU A 113 -16.66 -4.25 -3.86
CA LEU A 113 -16.87 -5.59 -3.35
C LEU A 113 -17.67 -5.51 -2.05
N LYS A 114 -18.85 -6.14 -2.02
CA LYS A 114 -19.64 -6.31 -0.80
C LYS A 114 -19.11 -7.49 0.00
N GLY A 115 -18.68 -7.24 1.24
CA GLY A 115 -18.00 -8.24 2.06
C GLY A 115 -16.50 -8.35 1.73
N LYS A 116 -15.85 -9.36 2.33
CA LYS A 116 -14.39 -9.58 2.26
C LYS A 116 -14.00 -10.91 1.61
N LYS A 117 -14.89 -11.50 0.82
CA LYS A 117 -14.67 -12.80 0.16
C LYS A 117 -14.62 -12.61 -1.37
N PRO A 118 -13.83 -13.42 -2.10
CA PRO A 118 -13.77 -13.35 -3.55
C PRO A 118 -15.01 -14.01 -4.19
N ASP A 119 -16.16 -13.38 -4.02
CA ASP A 119 -17.43 -13.83 -4.58
C ASP A 119 -17.79 -12.96 -5.80
N PRO A 120 -17.84 -13.53 -7.02
CA PRO A 120 -18.15 -12.78 -8.23
C PRO A 120 -19.56 -12.18 -8.24
N ALA A 121 -20.48 -12.70 -7.43
CA ALA A 121 -21.83 -12.14 -7.28
C ALA A 121 -21.85 -10.84 -6.44
N ASN A 122 -20.79 -10.59 -5.66
CA ASN A 122 -20.71 -9.47 -4.73
C ASN A 122 -19.78 -8.34 -5.19
N ILE A 123 -19.12 -8.48 -6.34
CA ILE A 123 -18.27 -7.43 -6.91
C ILE A 123 -18.97 -6.74 -8.10
N THR A 124 -18.93 -5.42 -8.13
CA THR A 124 -19.43 -4.60 -9.24
C THR A 124 -18.33 -3.67 -9.72
N PHE A 125 -17.98 -3.76 -11.00
CA PHE A 125 -17.04 -2.86 -11.67
C PHE A 125 -17.81 -1.68 -12.26
N ASN A 126 -17.35 -0.45 -11.99
CA ASN A 126 -18.04 0.77 -12.37
C ASN A 126 -17.12 1.66 -13.23
N MET A 127 -17.58 1.96 -14.43
CA MET A 127 -16.94 2.87 -15.38
C MET A 127 -18.00 3.84 -15.89
N PRO A 128 -17.83 5.16 -15.73
CA PRO A 128 -18.86 6.10 -16.14
C PRO A 128 -18.93 6.14 -17.67
N GLN A 129 -20.13 6.32 -18.19
CA GLN A 129 -20.37 6.58 -19.59
C GLN A 129 -20.98 7.96 -19.77
N GLU A 130 -20.53 8.66 -20.81
CA GLU A 130 -21.09 9.93 -21.26
C GLU A 130 -21.24 9.86 -22.77
N ASN A 131 -22.46 10.07 -23.28
CA ASN A 131 -22.78 10.00 -24.71
C ASN A 131 -22.31 8.69 -25.39
N GLY A 132 -22.43 7.56 -24.69
CA GLY A 132 -22.03 6.23 -25.19
C GLY A 132 -20.53 5.95 -25.14
N ALA A 133 -19.70 6.87 -24.65
CA ALA A 133 -18.26 6.68 -24.47
C ALA A 133 -17.89 6.51 -23.00
N TYR A 134 -17.03 5.55 -22.69
CA TYR A 134 -16.46 5.39 -21.36
C TYR A 134 -15.53 6.57 -21.01
N LYS A 135 -15.57 7.02 -19.76
CA LYS A 135 -14.75 8.10 -19.22
C LYS A 135 -13.99 7.63 -17.97
N ALA A 136 -12.88 8.29 -17.66
CA ALA A 136 -12.25 8.18 -16.35
C ALA A 136 -13.16 8.84 -15.29
N ILE A 137 -13.10 8.34 -14.05
CA ILE A 137 -13.85 8.87 -12.90
C ILE A 137 -13.15 10.13 -12.38
N PHE A 138 -11.83 10.04 -12.24
CA PHE A 138 -10.96 11.10 -11.74
C PHE A 138 -10.14 11.65 -12.89
N ILE A 139 -10.40 12.91 -13.24
CA ILE A 139 -9.69 13.64 -14.30
C ILE A 139 -9.03 14.85 -13.64
N PRO A 140 -7.73 15.14 -13.91
CA PRO A 140 -7.07 16.32 -13.40
C PRO A 140 -7.84 17.59 -13.73
N LYS A 141 -8.15 18.42 -12.73
CA LYS A 141 -8.65 19.77 -12.96
C LYS A 141 -7.54 20.62 -13.54
N THR A 142 -7.74 21.13 -14.75
CA THR A 142 -6.82 22.00 -15.46
C THR A 142 -7.54 23.25 -15.94
N ASP A 143 -6.83 24.38 -16.00
CA ASP A 143 -7.41 25.65 -16.50
C ASP A 143 -7.77 25.59 -17.99
N LYS A 144 -7.14 24.67 -18.73
CA LYS A 144 -7.35 24.41 -20.15
C LYS A 144 -7.53 22.92 -20.40
N PRO A 145 -8.35 22.52 -21.39
CA PRO A 145 -8.44 21.12 -21.78
C PRO A 145 -7.05 20.55 -22.08
N ASP A 146 -6.67 19.51 -21.35
CA ASP A 146 -5.43 18.76 -21.56
C ASP A 146 -5.81 17.29 -21.72
N LYS A 147 -5.49 16.75 -22.90
CA LYS A 147 -5.75 15.33 -23.24
C LYS A 147 -4.56 14.43 -22.93
N ASP A 148 -3.39 15.01 -22.68
CA ASP A 148 -2.15 14.30 -22.48
C ASP A 148 -1.86 14.08 -20.99
N THR A 149 -2.54 14.83 -20.11
CA THR A 149 -2.44 14.68 -18.65
C THR A 149 -3.64 13.96 -18.06
N TYR A 150 -3.38 12.89 -17.32
CA TYR A 150 -4.38 12.06 -16.66
C TYR A 150 -3.91 11.64 -15.26
N PHE A 151 -4.80 11.01 -14.49
CA PHE A 151 -4.45 10.43 -13.20
C PHE A 151 -4.27 8.92 -13.31
N TRP A 152 -3.11 8.45 -12.87
CA TRP A 152 -3.02 7.13 -12.25
C TRP A 152 -3.30 7.26 -10.76
N LEU A 153 -4.05 6.31 -10.22
CA LEU A 153 -4.41 6.32 -8.80
C LEU A 153 -3.30 5.68 -7.97
N GLY A 154 -3.04 6.28 -6.81
CA GLY A 154 -2.26 5.71 -5.72
C GLY A 154 -3.18 5.15 -4.63
N ASP A 155 -2.61 4.98 -3.44
CA ASP A 155 -3.35 4.44 -2.31
C ASP A 155 -4.36 5.45 -1.76
N GLY A 156 -5.29 4.96 -0.96
CA GLY A 156 -6.35 5.78 -0.39
C GLY A 156 -6.91 5.17 0.88
N PHE A 157 -7.72 5.95 1.58
CA PHE A 157 -8.39 5.50 2.79
C PHE A 157 -9.68 6.29 3.01
N VAL A 158 -10.70 5.62 3.55
CA VAL A 158 -11.82 6.33 4.20
C VAL A 158 -11.32 6.80 5.54
N ASN A 159 -11.53 8.08 5.85
CA ASN A 159 -10.98 8.71 7.04
C ASN A 159 -12.05 8.91 8.13
N PRO A 160 -12.05 8.10 9.21
CA PRO A 160 -13.04 8.22 10.28
C PRO A 160 -13.00 9.57 11.01
N ASP A 161 -11.86 10.27 10.97
CA ASP A 161 -11.66 11.57 11.65
C ASP A 161 -11.94 12.77 10.73
N ALA A 162 -12.33 12.53 9.48
CA ALA A 162 -12.69 13.57 8.50
C ALA A 162 -14.02 13.23 7.83
N ASN A 163 -15.09 13.15 8.63
CA ASN A 163 -16.47 12.88 8.20
C ASN A 163 -16.68 11.56 7.43
N LYS A 164 -15.75 10.61 7.52
CA LYS A 164 -15.72 9.39 6.70
C LYS A 164 -15.60 9.68 5.19
N ASP A 165 -14.99 10.81 4.84
CA ASP A 165 -14.66 11.10 3.45
C ASP A 165 -13.57 10.13 2.97
N LEU A 166 -13.64 9.78 1.69
CA LEU A 166 -12.63 8.99 1.00
C LEU A 166 -11.54 9.92 0.48
N PHE A 167 -10.29 9.64 0.85
CA PHE A 167 -9.11 10.31 0.33
C PHE A 167 -8.34 9.36 -0.57
N ILE A 168 -8.00 9.82 -1.78
CA ILE A 168 -7.25 9.04 -2.78
C ILE A 168 -6.05 9.88 -3.22
N PHE A 169 -4.86 9.33 -3.10
CA PHE A 169 -3.69 9.93 -3.73
C PHE A 169 -3.71 9.63 -5.23
N ALA A 170 -3.32 10.60 -6.05
CA ALA A 170 -3.29 10.45 -7.49
C ALA A 170 -1.99 11.03 -8.08
N PHE A 171 -1.40 10.30 -9.01
CA PHE A 171 -0.21 10.69 -9.75
C PHE A 171 -0.65 11.34 -11.06
N LYS A 172 -0.25 12.60 -11.29
CA LYS A 172 -0.45 13.26 -12.58
C LYS A 172 0.57 12.72 -13.56
N ILE A 173 0.09 12.04 -14.58
CA ILE A 173 0.90 11.48 -15.64
C ILE A 173 0.65 12.29 -16.90
N THR A 174 1.73 12.71 -17.57
CA THR A 174 1.67 13.42 -18.84
C THR A 174 2.39 12.61 -19.91
N ASN A 175 1.73 12.32 -21.03
CA ASN A 175 2.35 11.68 -22.19
C ASN A 175 3.49 12.55 -22.75
N THR A 176 4.64 11.94 -23.03
CA THR A 176 5.82 12.66 -23.55
C THR A 176 5.88 12.68 -25.08
N HIS A 177 5.24 11.72 -25.74
CA HIS A 177 5.26 11.54 -27.21
C HIS A 177 6.67 11.41 -27.81
N ASP A 178 7.63 10.94 -27.01
CA ASP A 178 9.06 10.86 -27.38
C ASP A 178 9.51 9.48 -27.90
N ASN A 179 8.57 8.56 -28.12
CA ASN A 179 8.80 7.17 -28.52
C ASN A 179 9.72 6.38 -27.57
N SER A 180 9.94 6.83 -26.33
CA SER A 180 10.67 6.06 -25.33
C SER A 180 9.89 4.81 -24.90
N GLN A 181 10.57 3.88 -24.22
CA GLN A 181 9.95 2.66 -23.67
C GLN A 181 8.86 2.98 -22.62
N PHE A 182 8.95 4.16 -21.99
CA PHE A 182 7.97 4.69 -21.05
C PHE A 182 7.59 6.11 -21.51
N PRO A 183 6.69 6.25 -22.51
CA PRO A 183 6.39 7.52 -23.17
C PRO A 183 5.46 8.42 -22.33
N PHE A 184 5.73 8.48 -21.03
CA PHE A 184 4.98 9.22 -20.04
C PHE A 184 5.92 9.67 -18.92
N LYS A 185 5.53 10.74 -18.22
CA LYS A 185 6.25 11.23 -17.03
C LYS A 185 5.26 11.61 -15.95
N GLU A 186 5.64 11.39 -14.70
CA GLU A 186 4.92 11.96 -13.57
C GLU A 186 5.26 13.46 -13.46
N THR A 187 4.24 14.31 -13.44
CA THR A 187 4.37 15.78 -13.41
C THR A 187 3.85 16.41 -12.12
N GLY A 188 3.25 15.62 -11.24
CA GLY A 188 2.76 16.09 -9.95
C GLY A 188 1.96 15.02 -9.22
N ASN A 189 1.54 15.33 -8.00
CA ASN A 189 0.63 14.50 -7.21
C ASN A 189 -0.54 15.33 -6.71
N ALA A 190 -1.71 14.73 -6.59
CA ALA A 190 -2.90 15.35 -6.04
C ALA A 190 -3.51 14.45 -4.95
N LEU A 191 -4.19 15.09 -4.00
CA LEU A 191 -5.09 14.46 -3.06
C LEU A 191 -6.52 14.70 -3.56
N ILE A 192 -7.23 13.61 -3.82
CA ILE A 192 -8.63 13.64 -4.21
C ILE A 192 -9.47 13.31 -2.99
N ARG A 193 -10.42 14.19 -2.66
CA ARG A 193 -11.40 14.00 -1.59
C ARG A 193 -12.77 13.73 -2.21
N VAL A 194 -13.35 12.58 -1.87
CA VAL A 194 -14.72 12.22 -2.20
C VAL A 194 -15.54 12.27 -0.92
N PRO A 195 -16.49 13.23 -0.78
CA PRO A 195 -17.32 13.33 0.41
C PRO A 195 -18.07 12.02 0.72
N ALA A 196 -18.27 11.71 1.99
CA ALA A 196 -19.05 10.55 2.40
C ALA A 196 -20.48 10.60 1.81
N GLY A 197 -20.96 9.45 1.33
CA GLY A 197 -22.30 9.35 0.70
C GLY A 197 -22.39 9.91 -0.71
N SER A 198 -21.27 10.26 -1.35
CA SER A 198 -21.26 10.68 -2.76
C SER A 198 -21.67 9.54 -3.69
N ASP A 199 -22.63 9.80 -4.56
CA ASP A 199 -23.03 8.85 -5.59
C ASP A 199 -21.97 8.74 -6.70
N PHE A 200 -21.79 7.53 -7.24
CA PHE A 200 -21.02 7.33 -8.46
C PHE A 200 -21.59 8.19 -9.61
N PRO A 201 -20.76 8.88 -10.42
CA PRO A 201 -19.30 8.80 -10.51
C PRO A 201 -18.55 9.86 -9.69
N TYR A 202 -19.05 10.20 -8.49
CA TYR A 202 -18.42 11.10 -7.53
C TYR A 202 -18.24 12.54 -8.03
N LYS A 203 -19.26 13.10 -8.69
CA LYS A 203 -19.19 14.42 -9.35
C LYS A 203 -18.82 15.59 -8.41
N ASN A 204 -19.06 15.44 -7.11
CA ASN A 204 -18.74 16.41 -6.06
C ASN A 204 -17.32 16.25 -5.47
N GLN A 205 -16.46 15.42 -6.07
CA GLN A 205 -15.07 15.27 -5.66
C GLN A 205 -14.27 16.58 -5.72
N GLN A 206 -13.34 16.72 -4.77
CA GLN A 206 -12.42 17.85 -4.65
C GLN A 206 -11.00 17.37 -4.90
N GLN A 207 -10.15 18.22 -5.47
CA GLN A 207 -8.77 17.87 -5.82
C GLN A 207 -7.86 18.99 -5.32
N THR A 208 -6.79 18.60 -4.64
CA THR A 208 -5.78 19.54 -4.12
C THR A 208 -4.39 19.02 -4.46
N GLU A 209 -3.54 19.86 -5.04
CA GLU A 209 -2.16 19.50 -5.37
C GLU A 209 -1.33 19.27 -4.11
N LEU A 210 -0.51 18.22 -4.11
CA LEU A 210 0.50 18.04 -3.08
C LEU A 210 1.68 19.00 -3.37
N PRO A 211 2.09 19.84 -2.41
CA PRO A 211 3.16 20.80 -2.61
C PRO A 211 4.58 20.18 -2.53
N PHE A 212 4.68 18.85 -2.51
CA PHE A 212 5.90 18.11 -2.18
C PHE A 212 6.69 17.64 -3.41
N ASN A 213 6.04 17.58 -4.58
CA ASN A 213 6.66 17.11 -5.83
C ASN A 213 7.37 18.26 -6.58
N GLN A 214 8.32 18.93 -5.91
CA GLN A 214 9.08 20.03 -6.50
C GLN A 214 10.48 19.59 -6.87
N SER A 215 10.66 19.14 -8.11
CA SER A 215 11.99 19.08 -8.72
C SER A 215 12.52 20.48 -8.93
N LYS A 216 13.54 20.89 -8.18
CA LYS A 216 14.48 21.89 -8.69
C LYS A 216 15.60 21.15 -9.41
N SER A 217 16.17 21.76 -10.45
CA SER A 217 17.31 21.20 -11.19
C SER A 217 18.36 20.62 -10.23
N GLY A 218 18.65 19.32 -10.35
CA GLY A 218 19.63 18.61 -9.52
C GLY A 218 19.10 17.90 -8.27
N GLN A 219 17.81 17.95 -7.96
CA GLN A 219 17.20 17.20 -6.84
C GLN A 219 16.36 16.02 -7.33
N GLU A 220 16.44 14.89 -6.62
CA GLU A 220 15.58 13.73 -6.88
C GLU A 220 14.13 14.03 -6.48
N ASN A 221 13.18 13.81 -7.39
CA ASN A 221 11.75 13.99 -7.11
C ASN A 221 11.28 12.99 -6.08
N ILE A 222 10.35 13.43 -5.24
CA ILE A 222 9.64 12.59 -4.27
C ILE A 222 8.18 12.56 -4.70
N SER A 223 7.65 11.35 -4.89
CA SER A 223 6.25 11.09 -5.23
C SER A 223 5.57 10.42 -4.04
N PHE A 224 4.71 11.16 -3.32
CA PHE A 224 3.95 10.64 -2.17
C PHE A 224 2.59 10.09 -2.61
N GLY A 225 2.11 9.06 -1.91
CA GLY A 225 0.83 8.43 -2.17
C GLY A 225 0.92 6.97 -2.64
N ALA A 226 2.13 6.39 -2.67
CA ALA A 226 2.35 5.00 -3.07
C ALA A 226 1.78 3.98 -2.07
N ALA A 227 1.70 4.36 -0.79
CA ALA A 227 1.00 3.61 0.25
C ALA A 227 0.51 4.54 1.36
N VAL A 228 -0.57 4.16 2.03
CA VAL A 228 -1.10 4.85 3.22
C VAL A 228 -1.28 3.84 4.35
N PHE A 229 -0.91 4.24 5.57
CA PHE A 229 -1.16 3.48 6.78
C PHE A 229 -1.73 4.39 7.86
N ASN A 230 -3.03 4.26 8.16
CA ASN A 230 -3.69 5.06 9.18
C ASN A 230 -3.52 4.40 10.55
N ASN A 231 -2.45 4.76 11.27
CA ASN A 231 -2.09 4.20 12.58
C ASN A 231 -2.87 4.85 13.73
N SER A 232 -4.15 5.15 13.53
CA SER A 232 -5.01 5.78 14.52
C SER A 232 -5.98 4.79 15.15
N LYS A 233 -6.41 5.10 16.38
CA LYS A 233 -7.46 4.30 17.06
C LYS A 233 -8.79 4.35 16.31
N SER A 234 -9.10 5.46 15.66
CA SER A 234 -10.33 5.65 14.89
C SER A 234 -10.37 4.76 13.64
N ALA A 235 -9.21 4.47 13.05
CA ALA A 235 -9.01 3.48 11.97
C ALA A 235 -8.99 2.03 12.47
N GLY A 236 -9.16 1.80 13.78
CA GLY A 236 -9.19 0.45 14.36
C GLY A 236 -7.81 -0.17 14.56
N GLU A 237 -6.72 0.60 14.47
CA GLU A 237 -5.38 0.12 14.77
C GLU A 237 -5.17 -0.01 16.28
N VAL A 238 -4.84 -1.24 16.70
CA VAL A 238 -4.52 -1.57 18.09
C VAL A 238 -3.23 -0.85 18.46
N ASP A 239 -3.14 -0.16 19.59
CA ASP A 239 -1.95 0.63 19.98
C ASP A 239 -1.50 1.67 18.94
N GLY A 240 -2.40 2.18 18.10
CA GLY A 240 -2.08 3.21 17.12
C GLY A 240 -1.53 4.49 17.78
N ASP A 241 -0.52 5.10 17.14
CA ASP A 241 0.11 6.34 17.59
C ASP A 241 -0.68 7.62 17.25
N GLY A 242 -1.77 7.48 16.50
CA GLY A 242 -2.68 8.57 16.16
C GLY A 242 -2.36 9.30 14.86
N PHE A 243 -1.32 8.88 14.13
CA PHE A 243 -0.97 9.48 12.85
C PHE A 243 -1.42 8.63 11.66
N VAL A 244 -1.68 9.30 10.54
CA VAL A 244 -1.70 8.67 9.23
C VAL A 244 -0.32 8.85 8.58
N TYR A 245 0.25 7.73 8.12
CA TYR A 245 1.51 7.67 7.40
C TYR A 245 1.24 7.63 5.90
N VAL A 246 1.97 8.46 5.15
CA VAL A 246 1.91 8.51 3.69
C VAL A 246 3.31 8.23 3.17
N TYR A 247 3.43 7.14 2.42
CA TYR A 247 4.71 6.68 1.88
C TYR A 247 4.89 7.19 0.46
N GLY A 248 6.15 7.46 0.12
CA GLY A 248 6.53 7.94 -1.19
C GLY A 248 7.80 7.29 -1.70
N VAL A 249 8.04 7.51 -2.99
CA VAL A 249 9.21 7.01 -3.70
C VAL A 249 10.07 8.20 -4.14
N GLN A 250 11.36 8.17 -3.81
CA GLN A 250 12.33 9.18 -4.20
C GLN A 250 13.36 8.63 -5.20
N GLY A 251 13.57 9.38 -6.28
CA GLY A 251 14.71 9.20 -7.18
C GLY A 251 14.71 7.91 -7.99
N LEU A 252 15.80 7.71 -8.76
CA LEU A 252 15.95 6.57 -9.67
C LEU A 252 16.16 5.24 -8.92
N ASN A 253 16.77 5.29 -7.74
CA ASN A 253 17.00 4.11 -6.89
C ASN A 253 15.74 3.63 -6.16
N LYS A 254 14.59 4.29 -6.40
CA LYS A 254 13.30 3.97 -5.78
C LYS A 254 13.42 3.89 -4.26
N LYS A 255 13.90 4.97 -3.65
CA LYS A 255 14.06 5.06 -2.19
C LYS A 255 12.67 5.23 -1.56
N LEU A 256 12.34 4.38 -0.60
CA LEU A 256 11.14 4.55 0.22
C LEU A 256 11.36 5.69 1.21
N VAL A 257 10.43 6.64 1.26
CA VAL A 257 10.38 7.71 2.25
C VAL A 257 8.99 7.76 2.90
N ALA A 258 8.88 8.40 4.06
CA ALA A 258 7.60 8.55 4.76
C ALA A 258 7.36 9.98 5.24
N ALA A 259 6.10 10.38 5.13
CA ALA A 259 5.52 11.52 5.80
C ALA A 259 4.43 11.05 6.77
N ARG A 260 4.06 11.91 7.72
CA ARG A 260 2.89 11.70 8.57
C ARG A 260 2.17 13.01 8.87
N THR A 261 0.90 12.90 9.22
CA THR A 261 0.10 13.98 9.82
C THR A 261 -1.02 13.38 10.68
N LEU A 262 -1.73 14.21 11.44
CA LEU A 262 -2.95 13.76 12.08
C LEU A 262 -4.01 13.47 11.01
N PRO A 263 -4.83 12.39 11.15
CA PRO A 263 -5.85 12.07 10.16
C PRO A 263 -6.81 13.23 9.85
N ALA A 264 -7.22 14.01 10.86
CA ALA A 264 -8.08 15.19 10.67
C ALA A 264 -7.40 16.34 9.88
N ASP A 265 -6.08 16.33 9.76
CA ASP A 265 -5.27 17.35 9.12
C ASP A 265 -4.69 16.89 7.77
N ILE A 266 -5.20 15.79 7.19
CA ILE A 266 -4.66 15.21 5.94
C ILE A 266 -4.57 16.22 4.78
N GLU A 267 -5.51 17.17 4.69
CA GLU A 267 -5.54 18.23 3.67
C GLU A 267 -4.69 19.47 4.03
N LYS A 268 -4.20 19.58 5.28
CA LYS A 268 -3.39 20.70 5.76
C LYS A 268 -1.91 20.41 5.58
N PHE A 269 -1.39 20.59 4.37
CA PHE A 269 -0.03 20.15 4.00
C PHE A 269 1.12 20.80 4.79
N ASP A 270 0.91 21.94 5.44
CA ASP A 270 1.86 22.59 6.37
C ASP A 270 1.99 21.86 7.72
N THR A 271 1.00 21.03 8.06
CA THR A 271 1.03 20.17 9.26
C THR A 271 1.86 18.91 9.06
N TRP A 272 2.12 18.51 7.80
CA TRP A 272 2.84 17.28 7.50
C TRP A 272 4.28 17.32 8.03
N GLU A 273 4.73 16.17 8.51
CA GLU A 273 6.10 15.96 8.97
C GLU A 273 6.73 14.82 8.16
N PHE A 274 8.02 14.91 7.89
CA PHE A 274 8.80 13.98 7.08
C PHE A 274 9.87 13.32 7.95
N TRP A 275 10.01 12.01 7.82
CA TRP A 275 10.99 11.27 8.61
C TRP A 275 12.41 11.55 8.10
N ASP A 276 13.27 12.13 8.94
CA ASP A 276 14.64 12.50 8.58
C ASP A 276 15.69 11.40 8.86
N GLY A 277 15.23 10.22 9.32
CA GLY A 277 16.09 9.12 9.76
C GLY A 277 16.25 9.02 11.28
N LYS A 278 15.92 10.09 12.01
CA LYS A 278 16.05 10.19 13.48
C LYS A 278 14.82 10.82 14.14
N SER A 279 14.25 11.83 13.51
CA SER A 279 13.15 12.66 13.97
C SER A 279 12.19 13.04 12.84
N TRP A 280 11.12 13.74 13.21
CA TRP A 280 10.13 14.28 12.29
C TRP A 280 10.44 15.74 12.00
N SER A 281 10.58 16.06 10.72
CA SER A 281 10.98 17.38 10.22
C SER A 281 9.86 17.99 9.39
N LYS A 282 9.76 19.32 9.35
CA LYS A 282 8.82 20.04 8.47
C LYS A 282 9.32 20.18 7.03
N GLU A 283 10.57 19.80 6.77
CA GLU A 283 11.22 19.99 5.48
C GLU A 283 11.17 18.70 4.65
N VAL A 284 10.39 18.69 3.57
CA VAL A 284 10.26 17.52 2.68
C VAL A 284 11.62 16.99 2.17
N LYS A 285 12.56 17.89 1.89
CA LYS A 285 13.92 17.56 1.43
C LYS A 285 14.77 16.79 2.44
N SER A 286 14.37 16.78 3.71
CA SER A 286 15.07 16.04 4.77
C SER A 286 14.65 14.58 4.84
N ALA A 287 13.62 14.18 4.09
CA ALA A 287 13.11 12.81 4.08
C ALA A 287 14.24 11.81 3.80
N ALA A 288 14.48 10.92 4.77
CA ALA A 288 15.51 9.91 4.68
C ALA A 288 14.93 8.58 4.19
N MET A 289 15.80 7.84 3.52
CA MET A 289 15.49 6.52 2.98
C MET A 289 15.20 5.51 4.11
N LEU A 290 14.04 4.84 4.01
CA LEU A 290 13.63 3.73 4.87
C LEU A 290 14.04 2.37 4.29
N SER A 291 14.03 2.27 2.96
CA SER A 291 14.47 1.13 2.15
C SER A 291 14.72 1.60 0.71
N ASP A 292 15.23 0.72 -0.15
CA ASP A 292 15.49 0.99 -1.57
C ASP A 292 14.79 -0.02 -2.47
N SER A 293 14.85 0.23 -3.78
CA SER A 293 14.40 -0.70 -4.82
C SER A 293 12.94 -1.15 -4.64
N VAL A 294 12.10 -0.28 -4.05
CA VAL A 294 10.66 -0.55 -3.92
C VAL A 294 9.92 -0.26 -5.23
N SER A 295 8.69 -0.76 -5.37
CA SER A 295 7.80 -0.46 -6.49
C SER A 295 6.99 0.83 -6.25
N ASN A 296 6.44 1.43 -7.29
CA ASN A 296 5.57 2.60 -7.16
C ASN A 296 4.19 2.28 -6.53
N GLU A 297 3.85 1.00 -6.45
CA GLU A 297 2.73 0.46 -5.66
C GLU A 297 3.30 -0.47 -4.60
N MET A 298 2.93 -0.24 -3.34
CA MET A 298 3.42 -0.99 -2.19
C MET A 298 2.41 -0.95 -1.05
N SER A 299 2.73 -1.54 0.09
CA SER A 299 1.93 -1.40 1.31
C SER A 299 2.78 -1.42 2.56
N VAL A 300 2.38 -0.64 3.56
CA VAL A 300 2.82 -0.81 4.95
C VAL A 300 1.62 -1.17 5.82
N SER A 301 1.73 -2.22 6.62
CA SER A 301 0.65 -2.66 7.51
C SER A 301 1.20 -3.30 8.78
N ARG A 302 0.40 -3.32 9.84
CA ARG A 302 0.76 -3.99 11.09
C ARG A 302 0.52 -5.50 10.96
N LEU A 303 1.52 -6.30 11.31
CA LEU A 303 1.39 -7.77 11.38
C LEU A 303 1.08 -8.26 12.81
N ALA A 304 1.72 -7.64 13.79
CA ALA A 304 1.56 -7.91 15.21
C ALA A 304 2.04 -6.68 16.01
N LYS A 305 1.92 -6.72 17.33
CA LYS A 305 2.42 -5.65 18.19
C LYS A 305 3.92 -5.43 17.97
N GLY A 306 4.30 -4.22 17.57
CA GLY A 306 5.68 -3.86 17.28
C GLY A 306 6.28 -4.59 16.07
N LYS A 307 5.45 -5.03 15.11
CA LYS A 307 5.89 -5.65 13.86
C LYS A 307 5.06 -5.09 12.70
N TYR A 308 5.72 -4.37 11.81
CA TYR A 308 5.14 -3.75 10.62
C TYR A 308 5.77 -4.37 9.36
N ALA A 309 4.91 -4.76 8.42
CA ALA A 309 5.29 -5.29 7.13
C ALA A 309 5.36 -4.18 6.09
N LEU A 310 6.47 -4.12 5.36
CA LEU A 310 6.60 -3.43 4.08
C LEU A 310 6.59 -4.48 2.96
N VAL A 311 5.57 -4.45 2.09
CA VAL A 311 5.43 -5.37 0.95
C VAL A 311 5.49 -4.59 -0.36
N TYR A 312 6.29 -5.08 -1.31
CA TYR A 312 6.52 -4.44 -2.61
C TYR A 312 7.05 -5.44 -3.66
N GLN A 313 7.03 -5.04 -4.93
CA GLN A 313 7.74 -5.72 -6.01
C GLN A 313 9.18 -5.16 -6.10
N LEU A 314 10.18 -6.05 -6.11
CA LEU A 314 11.57 -5.64 -6.18
C LEU A 314 11.88 -4.91 -7.49
N GLY A 315 12.55 -3.76 -7.40
CA GLY A 315 13.02 -3.01 -8.57
C GLY A 315 11.91 -2.57 -9.51
N SER A 316 10.69 -2.38 -8.99
CA SER A 316 9.44 -2.15 -9.74
C SER A 316 8.93 -3.33 -10.58
N ILE A 317 9.81 -4.02 -11.30
CA ILE A 317 9.43 -5.01 -12.34
C ILE A 317 10.16 -6.36 -12.25
N PHE A 318 11.06 -6.56 -11.29
CA PHE A 318 11.68 -7.88 -11.10
C PHE A 318 10.66 -8.85 -10.50
N PRO A 319 10.71 -10.16 -10.80
CA PRO A 319 9.66 -11.10 -10.44
C PRO A 319 9.52 -11.38 -8.93
N GLN A 320 10.41 -10.86 -8.09
CA GLN A 320 10.41 -11.05 -6.65
C GLN A 320 9.41 -10.11 -5.97
N ILE A 321 8.42 -10.70 -5.30
CA ILE A 321 7.61 -10.03 -4.28
C ILE A 321 8.37 -10.12 -2.96
N CYS A 322 8.63 -8.97 -2.34
CA CYS A 322 9.46 -8.85 -1.16
C CYS A 322 8.67 -8.36 0.05
N LEU A 323 9.14 -8.81 1.23
CA LEU A 323 8.74 -8.32 2.53
C LEU A 323 9.99 -7.82 3.27
N GLN A 324 9.85 -6.70 3.97
CA GLN A 324 10.73 -6.34 5.08
C GLN A 324 9.89 -6.06 6.32
N VAL A 325 10.43 -6.41 7.48
CA VAL A 325 9.72 -6.24 8.76
C VAL A 325 10.48 -5.26 9.64
N GLY A 326 9.77 -4.32 10.26
CA GLY A 326 10.34 -3.31 11.15
C GLY A 326 9.52 -3.15 12.44
N PRO A 327 10.11 -2.56 13.50
CA PRO A 327 9.43 -2.37 14.78
C PRO A 327 8.45 -1.19 14.81
N THR A 328 8.54 -0.27 13.86
CA THR A 328 7.67 0.91 13.73
C THR A 328 7.21 1.10 12.27
N PRO A 329 6.22 1.97 11.99
CA PRO A 329 5.81 2.31 10.63
C PRO A 329 6.93 2.89 9.75
N VAL A 330 8.01 3.39 10.35
CA VAL A 330 9.21 3.90 9.65
C VAL A 330 10.44 3.01 9.87
N GLY A 331 10.25 1.78 10.35
CA GLY A 331 11.34 0.84 10.56
C GLY A 331 12.13 1.06 11.86
N PRO A 332 13.46 0.80 11.88
CA PRO A 332 14.26 0.35 10.74
C PRO A 332 13.74 -1.00 10.19
N PHE A 333 13.59 -1.09 8.88
CA PHE A 333 13.16 -2.31 8.22
C PHE A 333 14.33 -3.29 8.11
N GLY A 334 14.08 -4.54 8.47
CA GLY A 334 15.07 -5.63 8.44
C GLY A 334 15.45 -6.08 7.02
N PRO A 335 16.15 -7.22 6.90
CA PRO A 335 16.59 -7.74 5.61
C PRO A 335 15.41 -8.04 4.69
N ARG A 336 15.66 -7.99 3.38
CA ARG A 336 14.69 -8.30 2.33
C ARG A 336 14.42 -9.81 2.28
N ILE A 337 13.17 -10.19 2.51
CA ILE A 337 12.67 -11.56 2.43
C ILE A 337 11.92 -11.70 1.12
N VAL A 338 12.32 -12.63 0.25
CA VAL A 338 11.56 -12.95 -0.97
C VAL A 338 10.42 -13.88 -0.58
N LEU A 339 9.18 -13.39 -0.68
CA LEU A 339 7.98 -14.15 -0.36
C LEU A 339 7.58 -15.08 -1.51
N TYR A 340 7.62 -14.54 -2.73
CA TYR A 340 7.11 -15.22 -3.91
C TYR A 340 7.84 -14.75 -5.17
N LYS A 341 7.94 -15.62 -6.18
CA LYS A 341 8.44 -15.27 -7.53
C LYS A 341 7.32 -15.44 -8.54
N THR A 342 7.01 -14.38 -9.27
CA THR A 342 5.95 -14.31 -10.29
C THR A 342 6.33 -14.95 -11.63
N THR A 343 7.45 -15.69 -11.68
CA THR A 343 8.04 -16.24 -12.91
C THR A 343 7.05 -17.05 -13.75
N ASN A 344 6.11 -17.75 -13.12
CA ASN A 344 5.10 -18.55 -13.81
C ASN A 344 4.14 -17.71 -14.70
N ASP A 345 3.97 -16.41 -14.42
CA ASP A 345 3.11 -15.52 -15.22
C ASP A 345 3.90 -14.78 -16.33
N ILE A 346 5.23 -14.97 -16.42
CA ILE A 346 6.13 -14.33 -17.40
C ILE A 346 6.96 -15.34 -18.18
N ASN A 347 6.38 -16.50 -18.50
CA ASN A 347 6.99 -17.50 -19.39
C ASN A 347 7.15 -17.00 -20.85
N ASP A 348 6.53 -15.86 -21.17
CA ASP A 348 6.66 -15.16 -22.43
C ASP A 348 7.57 -13.93 -22.20
N PRO A 349 8.66 -13.76 -22.98
CA PRO A 349 9.66 -12.72 -22.74
C PRO A 349 9.11 -11.30 -22.92
N ASP A 350 7.98 -11.14 -23.60
CA ASP A 350 7.33 -9.84 -23.75
C ASP A 350 6.44 -9.49 -22.55
N LEU A 351 6.28 -10.37 -21.55
CA LEU A 351 5.51 -10.12 -20.34
C LEU A 351 6.39 -9.71 -19.16
N ILE A 352 5.87 -8.80 -18.35
CA ILE A 352 6.47 -8.33 -17.10
C ILE A 352 5.46 -8.40 -15.96
N THR A 353 5.93 -8.55 -14.72
CA THR A 353 5.10 -8.43 -13.51
C THR A 353 5.54 -7.24 -12.68
N TYR A 354 4.60 -6.58 -12.01
CA TYR A 354 4.86 -5.33 -11.31
C TYR A 354 3.77 -5.03 -10.28
N ASN A 355 3.96 -3.94 -9.52
CA ASN A 355 2.94 -3.38 -8.61
C ASN A 355 2.42 -4.34 -7.54
N ALA A 356 3.32 -5.05 -6.86
CA ALA A 356 2.90 -5.91 -5.76
C ALA A 356 2.60 -5.12 -4.47
N LYS A 357 1.43 -5.35 -3.87
CA LYS A 357 1.08 -4.81 -2.55
C LYS A 357 0.20 -5.75 -1.74
N ALA A 358 0.23 -5.63 -0.41
CA ALA A 358 -0.70 -6.32 0.47
C ALA A 358 -2.01 -5.54 0.61
N HIS A 359 -3.10 -6.28 0.81
CA HIS A 359 -4.44 -5.77 1.10
C HIS A 359 -4.77 -6.07 2.56
N ALA A 360 -4.40 -5.17 3.48
CA ALA A 360 -4.61 -5.38 4.91
C ALA A 360 -6.08 -5.64 5.26
N ALA A 361 -7.00 -4.87 4.66
CA ALA A 361 -8.45 -5.09 4.82
C ALA A 361 -8.95 -6.49 4.41
N LEU A 362 -8.23 -7.21 3.54
CA LEU A 362 -8.60 -8.54 3.05
C LEU A 362 -7.75 -9.67 3.67
N SER A 363 -6.73 -9.31 4.43
CA SER A 363 -5.80 -10.26 5.02
C SER A 363 -6.39 -10.85 6.31
N ALA A 364 -6.42 -12.17 6.41
CA ALA A 364 -6.84 -12.85 7.62
C ALA A 364 -5.74 -12.77 8.69
N PRO A 365 -6.06 -12.95 9.99
CA PRO A 365 -5.04 -13.07 11.03
C PRO A 365 -3.99 -14.15 10.68
N GLY A 366 -2.71 -13.80 10.75
CA GLY A 366 -1.60 -14.69 10.37
C GLY A 366 -1.38 -14.84 8.86
N GLU A 367 -2.05 -14.03 8.04
CA GLU A 367 -1.92 -14.06 6.60
C GLU A 367 -1.70 -12.67 5.99
N LEU A 368 -1.15 -12.64 4.78
CA LEU A 368 -1.18 -11.48 3.89
C LEU A 368 -1.79 -11.93 2.56
N LEU A 369 -2.78 -11.18 2.09
CA LEU A 369 -3.24 -11.29 0.71
C LEU A 369 -2.54 -10.21 -0.12
N ILE A 370 -1.80 -10.62 -1.14
CA ILE A 370 -0.96 -9.74 -1.96
C ILE A 370 -1.40 -9.82 -3.41
N SER A 371 -1.69 -8.68 -4.04
CA SER A 371 -1.86 -8.60 -5.50
C SER A 371 -0.54 -8.29 -6.19
N TYR A 372 -0.47 -8.57 -7.49
CA TYR A 372 0.48 -8.01 -8.45
C TYR A 372 -0.15 -8.02 -9.85
N ASN A 373 0.36 -7.18 -10.74
CA ASN A 373 -0.12 -7.07 -12.11
C ASN A 373 0.85 -7.73 -13.10
N VAL A 374 0.35 -8.03 -14.30
CA VAL A 374 1.18 -8.45 -15.45
C VAL A 374 0.82 -7.53 -16.61
N ASN A 375 1.83 -7.13 -17.35
CA ASN A 375 1.69 -6.25 -18.50
C ASN A 375 2.77 -6.60 -19.55
N SER A 376 2.83 -5.84 -20.64
CA SER A 376 3.82 -5.95 -21.70
C SER A 376 4.22 -4.58 -22.22
N PHE A 377 5.49 -4.41 -22.57
CA PHE A 377 5.94 -3.25 -23.34
C PHE A 377 5.39 -3.22 -24.77
N LYS A 378 4.83 -4.32 -25.26
CA LYS A 378 4.09 -4.43 -26.52
C LYS A 378 2.59 -4.60 -26.26
N PHE A 379 2.06 -3.82 -25.33
CA PHE A 379 0.71 -3.98 -24.79
C PHE A 379 -0.37 -4.24 -25.86
N MET A 380 -0.45 -3.40 -26.90
CA MET A 380 -1.48 -3.52 -27.93
C MET A 380 -1.39 -4.81 -28.75
N GLU A 381 -0.19 -5.34 -28.98
CA GLU A 381 -0.02 -6.65 -29.62
C GLU A 381 -0.41 -7.78 -28.64
N MET A 382 0.11 -7.70 -27.41
CA MET A 382 -0.02 -8.76 -26.44
C MET A 382 -1.45 -8.95 -25.94
N ILE A 383 -2.22 -7.86 -25.78
CA ILE A 383 -3.61 -7.94 -25.31
C ILE A 383 -4.52 -8.62 -26.34
N GLN A 384 -4.19 -8.57 -27.64
CA GLN A 384 -4.93 -9.31 -28.67
C GLN A 384 -4.66 -10.82 -28.59
N ARG A 385 -3.44 -11.21 -28.22
CA ARG A 385 -2.99 -12.61 -28.11
C ARG A 385 -3.35 -13.23 -26.75
N LYS A 386 -3.34 -12.44 -25.69
CA LYS A 386 -3.63 -12.83 -24.30
C LYS A 386 -4.57 -11.81 -23.65
N PRO A 387 -5.88 -11.84 -23.99
CA PRO A 387 -6.84 -10.82 -23.53
C PRO A 387 -6.98 -10.73 -22.01
N ASP A 388 -6.66 -11.80 -21.28
CA ASP A 388 -6.73 -11.84 -19.82
C ASP A 388 -5.42 -11.43 -19.13
N LEU A 389 -4.43 -10.90 -19.87
CA LEU A 389 -3.12 -10.57 -19.30
C LEU A 389 -3.15 -9.36 -18.37
N TYR A 390 -4.00 -8.36 -18.57
CA TYR A 390 -3.86 -7.05 -17.93
C TYR A 390 -4.76 -6.88 -16.70
N ARG A 391 -4.59 -7.74 -15.69
CA ARG A 391 -5.43 -7.77 -14.48
C ARG A 391 -4.64 -8.17 -13.23
N PRO A 392 -5.12 -7.96 -12.00
CA PRO A 392 -4.40 -8.43 -10.82
C PRO A 392 -4.41 -9.97 -10.69
N ARG A 393 -3.30 -10.50 -10.16
CA ARG A 393 -3.13 -11.88 -9.67
C ARG A 393 -2.86 -11.80 -8.19
N PHE A 394 -3.25 -12.84 -7.46
CA PHE A 394 -3.15 -12.84 -6.01
C PHE A 394 -2.29 -14.00 -5.50
N VAL A 395 -1.55 -13.71 -4.44
CA VAL A 395 -0.76 -14.67 -3.65
C VAL A 395 -1.20 -14.53 -2.20
N ARG A 396 -1.42 -15.68 -1.55
CA ARG A 396 -1.65 -15.76 -0.12
C ARG A 396 -0.35 -16.15 0.56
N VAL A 397 0.06 -15.35 1.53
CA VAL A 397 1.21 -15.62 2.38
C VAL A 397 0.71 -15.93 3.77
N LYS A 398 1.20 -17.02 4.37
CA LYS A 398 0.93 -17.40 5.75
C LYS A 398 2.19 -17.25 6.58
N PHE A 399 2.04 -16.81 7.82
CA PHE A 399 3.12 -16.68 8.78
C PHE A 399 2.65 -17.08 10.18
N LYS A 400 3.54 -17.69 10.97
CA LYS A 400 3.21 -18.10 12.33
C LYS A 400 3.29 -16.92 13.29
N GLN A 401 2.20 -16.72 14.01
CA GLN A 401 2.12 -15.92 15.22
C GLN A 401 2.44 -16.85 16.40
N GLN A 402 3.59 -16.69 17.04
CA GLN A 402 3.98 -17.47 18.21
C GLN A 402 3.66 -16.68 19.49
N PRO A 403 3.08 -17.30 20.53
CA PRO A 403 3.08 -16.71 21.86
C PRO A 403 4.52 -16.48 22.29
N LYS A 404 4.83 -15.30 22.84
CA LYS A 404 6.16 -15.02 23.39
C LYS A 404 6.49 -16.10 24.43
N PRO A 405 7.65 -16.78 24.35
CA PRO A 405 8.02 -17.72 25.39
C PRO A 405 8.07 -16.99 26.73
N THR A 406 7.28 -17.45 27.69
CA THR A 406 7.40 -17.04 29.08
C THR A 406 8.74 -17.57 29.58
N ASN A 407 9.72 -16.69 29.78
CA ASN A 407 10.94 -17.09 30.47
C ASN A 407 10.56 -17.61 31.86
N PRO A 408 11.09 -18.77 32.28
CA PRO A 408 10.84 -19.34 33.60
C PRO A 408 11.36 -18.46 34.74
#